data_AF-A0A7S7ESK9-F1
#
_entry.id   AF-A0A7S7ESK9-F1
#
_cell.length_a   1.000
_cell.length_b   1.000
_cell.length_c   1.000
_cell.angle_alpha   90.00
_cell.angle_beta   90.00
_cell.angle_gamma   90.00
#
_symmetry.space_group_name_H-M   'P 1'
#
loop_
_entity.id
_entity.type
_entity.pdbx_description
1 polymer ?
#
loop_
_entity_poly.entity_id
_entity_poly.type
_entity_poly.pdbx_seq_one_letter_code
_entity_poly.pdbx_strand_id
1 'polypeptide(L)'
;MSEPQAEERGTRMIILDGEGDRPSRSRMEDMLERRLERLLMEPDQPKRYNDVGVPLLELEEIELAEMYFQKGYQMMKARQELKLESEELKLLENYGLVLYRLGRYDEALTIYQEALQFDIENEKILEPLGELSYLLGGQK
;
A
#
# COMPACT_ATOMS: atom_id res chain seq x y z
N MET A 1 -10.86 12.16 -37.67
CA MET A 1 -10.89 13.11 -36.54
C MET A 1 -11.56 12.35 -35.40
N SER A 2 -10.93 11.32 -34.82
CA SER A 2 -9.66 11.28 -34.08
C SER A 2 -9.73 12.12 -32.81
N GLU A 3 -10.19 11.48 -31.73
CA GLU A 3 -9.55 11.53 -30.42
C GLU A 3 -9.72 10.13 -29.79
N PRO A 4 -8.64 9.38 -29.54
CA PRO A 4 -8.68 8.22 -28.66
C PRO A 4 -8.78 8.73 -27.22
N GLN A 5 -9.85 8.36 -26.51
CA GLN A 5 -9.91 8.56 -25.06
C GLN A 5 -8.79 7.72 -24.45
N ALA A 6 -7.77 8.44 -23.99
CA ALA A 6 -6.61 7.89 -23.31
C ALA A 6 -7.09 7.06 -22.13
N GLU A 7 -6.64 5.82 -22.15
CA GLU A 7 -6.54 4.88 -21.04
C GLU A 7 -6.59 5.55 -19.65
N GLU A 8 -7.75 5.48 -18.99
CA GLU A 8 -7.79 5.26 -17.54
C GLU A 8 -7.26 3.84 -17.24
N ARG A 9 -6.01 3.58 -17.62
CA ARG A 9 -5.18 2.53 -17.03
C ARG A 9 -4.38 3.15 -15.89
N GLY A 10 -5.08 3.92 -15.03
CA GLY A 10 -4.62 4.09 -13.67
C GLY A 10 -4.72 2.72 -13.04
N THR A 11 -3.56 2.10 -12.78
CA THR A 11 -3.36 0.84 -12.08
C THR A 11 -4.56 0.48 -11.22
N ARG A 12 -5.40 -0.43 -11.72
CA ARG A 12 -6.60 -0.91 -11.02
C ARG A 12 -6.11 -1.42 -9.67
N MET A 13 -6.40 -0.66 -8.64
CA MET A 13 -6.05 -0.90 -7.25
C MET A 13 -6.25 -2.37 -6.90
N ILE A 14 -5.14 -3.08 -6.70
CA ILE A 14 -5.09 -4.46 -6.21
C ILE A 14 -5.25 -4.41 -4.69
N ILE A 15 -6.32 -3.78 -4.22
CA ILE A 15 -6.76 -3.95 -2.84
C ILE A 15 -8.25 -4.22 -2.93
N LEU A 16 -8.63 -5.40 -2.44
CA LEU A 16 -9.89 -6.10 -2.67
C LEU A 16 -9.92 -6.91 -3.99
N ASP A 17 -9.38 -8.14 -3.94
CA ASP A 17 -9.74 -9.25 -4.83
C ASP A 17 -11.21 -9.68 -4.62
N GLY A 18 -12.13 -8.73 -4.50
CA GLY A 18 -13.55 -8.94 -4.34
C GLY A 18 -14.27 -8.21 -5.44
N GLU A 19 -14.85 -8.96 -6.39
CA GLU A 19 -15.84 -8.46 -7.34
C GLU A 19 -17.08 -7.94 -6.59
N GLY A 20 -16.98 -6.74 -6.04
CA GLY A 20 -18.04 -6.02 -5.35
C GLY A 20 -18.08 -4.57 -5.81
N ASP A 21 -19.27 -3.98 -5.75
CA ASP A 21 -19.49 -2.55 -6.01
C ASP A 21 -18.54 -1.72 -5.13
N ARG A 22 -17.71 -0.86 -5.75
CA ARG A 22 -16.79 0.01 -4.99
C ARG A 22 -17.63 0.84 -4.01
N PRO A 23 -17.28 0.91 -2.72
CA PRO A 23 -18.08 1.66 -1.76
C PRO A 23 -18.19 3.13 -2.20
N SER A 24 -19.36 3.73 -2.01
CA SER A 24 -19.51 5.18 -2.21
C SER A 24 -18.54 5.95 -1.28
N ARG A 25 -18.17 7.17 -1.67
CA ARG A 25 -17.28 8.04 -0.87
C ARG A 25 -17.72 8.13 0.60
N SER A 26 -19.01 8.36 0.84
CA SER A 26 -19.58 8.39 2.20
C SER A 26 -19.41 7.06 2.95
N ARG A 27 -19.60 5.91 2.30
CA ARG A 27 -19.36 4.60 2.96
C ARG A 27 -17.88 4.39 3.29
N MET A 28 -16.98 4.96 2.49
CA MET A 28 -15.54 4.90 2.71
C MET A 28 -15.13 5.81 3.88
N GLU A 29 -15.71 7.00 3.99
CA GLU A 29 -15.53 7.92 5.13
C GLU A 29 -16.01 7.28 6.44
N ASP A 30 -17.21 6.69 6.46
CA ASP A 30 -17.71 5.95 7.63
C ASP A 30 -16.80 4.78 8.02
N MET A 31 -16.21 4.10 7.03
CA MET A 31 -15.27 3.02 7.26
C MET A 31 -13.96 3.53 7.87
N LEU A 32 -13.44 4.64 7.35
CA LEU A 32 -12.25 5.30 7.83
C LEU A 32 -12.42 5.71 9.29
N GLU A 33 -13.55 6.32 9.66
CA GLU A 33 -13.86 6.69 11.05
C GLU A 33 -13.78 5.49 12.01
N ARG A 34 -14.47 4.38 11.70
CA ARG A 34 -14.43 3.17 12.55
C ARG A 34 -13.03 2.58 12.68
N ARG A 35 -12.21 2.67 11.63
CA ARG A 35 -10.82 2.18 11.64
C ARG A 35 -9.91 3.09 12.45
N LEU A 36 -10.12 4.41 12.40
CA LEU A 36 -9.44 5.38 13.25
C LEU A 36 -9.78 5.17 14.73
N GLU A 37 -11.05 4.96 15.07
CA GLU A 37 -11.45 4.62 16.44
C GLU A 37 -10.73 3.37 16.94
N ARG A 38 -10.66 2.32 16.12
CA ARG A 38 -9.93 1.09 16.48
C ARG A 38 -8.43 1.33 16.64
N LEU A 39 -7.83 2.14 15.77
CA LEU A 39 -6.42 2.53 15.90
C LEU A 39 -6.16 3.27 17.22
N LEU A 40 -7.09 4.11 17.68
CA LEU A 40 -6.96 4.79 18.97
C LEU A 40 -7.03 3.81 20.16
N MET A 41 -7.81 2.74 20.04
CA MET A 41 -7.91 1.69 21.07
C MET A 41 -6.70 0.74 21.07
N GLU A 42 -6.12 0.47 19.91
CA GLU A 42 -5.04 -0.49 19.69
C GLU A 42 -3.87 0.14 18.90
N PRO A 43 -3.23 1.22 19.41
CA PRO A 43 -2.25 2.01 18.65
C PRO A 43 -0.92 1.29 18.44
N ASP A 44 -0.68 0.20 19.16
CA ASP A 44 0.56 -0.56 19.10
C ASP A 44 0.58 -1.55 17.93
N GLN A 45 -0.55 -1.84 17.28
CA GLN A 45 -0.69 -2.85 16.23
C GLN A 45 -0.45 -2.28 14.82
N PRO A 46 0.59 -2.73 14.09
CA PRO A 46 0.90 -2.25 12.73
C PRO A 46 -0.26 -2.40 11.74
N LYS A 47 -1.03 -3.50 11.86
CA LYS A 47 -2.23 -3.76 11.06
C LYS A 47 -3.24 -2.62 11.11
N ARG A 48 -3.39 -1.92 12.24
CA ARG A 48 -4.37 -0.82 12.38
C ARG A 48 -4.04 0.37 11.50
N TYR A 49 -2.76 0.64 11.31
CA TYR A 49 -2.30 1.66 10.39
C TYR A 49 -2.55 1.26 8.93
N ASN A 50 -2.33 -0.01 8.57
CA ASN A 50 -2.71 -0.53 7.25
C ASN A 50 -4.22 -0.43 7.01
N ASP A 51 -5.03 -0.81 8.00
CA ASP A 51 -6.48 -0.70 7.94
C ASP A 51 -6.89 0.75 7.62
N VAL A 52 -6.25 1.76 8.21
CA VAL A 52 -6.53 3.19 7.94
C VAL A 52 -5.98 3.65 6.58
N GLY A 53 -4.81 3.20 6.15
CA GLY A 53 -4.18 3.63 4.90
C GLY A 53 -4.92 3.18 3.64
N VAL A 54 -5.49 1.96 3.65
CA VAL A 54 -6.25 1.42 2.50
C VAL A 54 -7.41 2.31 2.04
N PRO A 55 -8.37 2.71 2.89
CA PRO A 55 -9.50 3.56 2.47
C PRO A 55 -9.05 4.96 2.08
N LEU A 56 -7.92 5.45 2.61
CA LEU A 56 -7.33 6.72 2.19
C LEU A 56 -6.81 6.64 0.74
N LEU A 57 -6.27 5.49 0.31
CA LEU A 57 -5.91 5.30 -1.10
C LEU A 57 -7.12 5.31 -2.03
N GLU A 58 -8.21 4.69 -1.60
CA GLU A 58 -9.48 4.68 -2.34
C GLU A 58 -10.10 6.08 -2.44
N LEU A 59 -9.87 6.92 -1.42
CA LEU A 59 -10.30 8.33 -1.40
C LEU A 59 -9.34 9.27 -2.15
N GLU A 60 -8.25 8.73 -2.72
CA GLU A 60 -7.16 9.48 -3.35
C GLU A 60 -6.39 10.44 -2.41
N GLU A 61 -6.51 10.23 -1.10
CA GLU A 61 -5.78 10.98 -0.07
C GLU A 61 -4.38 10.35 0.13
N ILE A 62 -3.56 10.38 -0.92
CA ILE A 62 -2.31 9.61 -1.03
C ILE A 62 -1.29 9.98 0.05
N GLU A 63 -1.14 11.27 0.37
CA GLU A 63 -0.21 11.74 1.39
C GLU A 63 -0.62 11.29 2.80
N LEU A 64 -1.92 11.27 3.08
CA LEU A 64 -2.43 10.73 4.33
C LEU A 64 -2.22 9.21 4.37
N ALA A 65 -2.50 8.51 3.28
CA ALA A 65 -2.25 7.07 3.19
C ALA A 65 -0.77 6.75 3.47
N GLU A 66 0.16 7.47 2.84
CA GLU A 66 1.60 7.34 3.08
C GLU A 66 1.95 7.52 4.56
N MET A 67 1.44 8.57 5.20
CA MET A 67 1.69 8.84 6.62
C MET A 67 1.27 7.65 7.50
N TYR A 68 0.10 7.06 7.24
CA TYR A 68 -0.37 5.91 8.02
C TYR A 68 0.47 4.67 7.73
N PHE A 69 0.77 4.36 6.47
CA PHE A 69 1.63 3.21 6.14
C PHE A 69 3.03 3.35 6.74
N GLN A 70 3.62 4.53 6.69
CA GLN A 70 4.91 4.81 7.32
C GLN A 70 4.87 4.59 8.84
N LYS A 71 3.82 5.05 9.52
CA LYS A 71 3.64 4.79 10.97
C LYS A 71 3.48 3.30 11.27
N GLY A 72 2.69 2.59 10.47
CA GLY A 72 2.55 1.14 10.58
C GLY A 72 3.90 0.43 10.43
N TYR A 73 4.67 0.81 9.41
CA TYR A 73 6.00 0.28 9.17
C TYR A 73 6.95 0.52 10.34
N GLN A 74 6.96 1.74 10.91
CA GLN A 74 7.76 2.04 12.10
C GLN A 74 7.35 1.18 13.31
N MET A 75 6.05 0.99 13.53
CA MET A 75 5.55 0.13 14.62
C MET A 75 5.94 -1.33 14.42
N MET A 76 5.85 -1.83 13.20
CA MET A 76 6.29 -3.18 12.84
C MET A 76 7.78 -3.38 13.14
N LYS A 77 8.63 -2.46 12.68
CA LYS A 77 10.09 -2.52 12.93
C LYS A 77 10.42 -2.41 14.43
N ALA A 78 9.64 -1.64 15.19
CA ALA A 78 9.83 -1.48 16.63
C ALA A 78 9.53 -2.75 17.43
N ARG A 79 8.62 -3.62 16.96
CA ARG A 79 8.22 -4.85 17.66
C ARG A 79 9.27 -5.96 17.64
N GLN A 80 10.26 -5.89 16.73
CA GLN A 80 11.34 -6.88 16.59
C GLN A 80 10.81 -8.33 16.48
N GLU A 81 9.70 -8.52 15.77
CA GLU A 81 9.14 -9.86 15.56
C GLU A 81 10.02 -10.67 14.60
N LEU A 82 10.24 -11.94 14.92
CA LEU A 82 11.10 -12.84 14.14
C LEU A 82 10.40 -13.38 12.87
N LYS A 83 9.08 -13.18 12.75
CA LYS A 83 8.24 -13.57 11.62
C LYS A 83 7.16 -12.51 11.43
N LEU A 84 6.86 -12.18 10.18
CA LEU A 84 5.73 -11.32 9.87
C LEU A 84 4.43 -12.11 9.84
N GLU A 85 3.39 -11.50 10.37
CA GLU A 85 2.03 -11.94 10.13
C GLU A 85 1.59 -11.55 8.70
N SER A 86 0.59 -12.26 8.15
CA SER A 86 0.09 -12.01 6.79
C SER A 86 -0.32 -10.56 6.57
N GLU A 87 -0.82 -9.89 7.61
CA GLU A 87 -1.23 -8.49 7.53
C GLU A 87 -0.09 -7.48 7.57
N GLU A 88 1.07 -7.85 8.13
CA GLU A 88 2.26 -7.00 8.08
C GLU A 88 2.92 -7.06 6.70
N LEU A 89 2.85 -8.21 6.02
CA LEU A 89 3.25 -8.32 4.62
C LEU A 89 2.40 -7.40 3.73
N LYS A 90 1.07 -7.41 3.92
CA LYS A 90 0.15 -6.49 3.21
C LYS A 90 0.44 -5.02 3.49
N LEU A 91 0.86 -4.69 4.71
CA LEU A 91 1.29 -3.32 5.05
C LEU A 91 2.51 -2.91 4.20
N LEU A 92 3.51 -3.78 4.05
CA LEU A 92 4.69 -3.51 3.21
C LEU A 92 4.31 -3.40 1.73
N GLU A 93 3.45 -4.30 1.22
CA GLU A 93 2.93 -4.24 -0.15
C GLU A 93 2.28 -2.89 -0.46
N ASN A 94 1.35 -2.47 0.41
CA ASN A 94 0.64 -1.21 0.25
C ASN A 94 1.57 -0.01 0.39
N TYR A 95 2.50 -0.04 1.34
CA TYR A 95 3.44 1.06 1.51
C TYR A 95 4.35 1.24 0.29
N GLY A 96 4.90 0.14 -0.24
CA GLY A 96 5.69 0.16 -1.47
C GLY A 96 4.89 0.71 -2.66
N LEU A 97 3.61 0.36 -2.77
CA LEU A 97 2.73 0.86 -3.82
C LEU A 97 2.51 2.38 -3.71
N VAL A 98 2.30 2.89 -2.50
CA VAL A 98 2.17 4.34 -2.27
C VAL A 98 3.44 5.09 -2.66
N LEU A 99 4.60 4.58 -2.23
CA LEU A 99 5.89 5.19 -2.58
C LEU A 99 6.13 5.18 -4.08
N TYR A 100 5.78 4.08 -4.76
CA TYR A 100 5.83 3.99 -6.22
C TYR A 100 4.95 5.06 -6.88
N ARG A 101 3.70 5.22 -6.43
CA ARG A 101 2.76 6.22 -6.96
C ARG A 101 3.22 7.66 -6.71
N LEU A 102 3.95 7.90 -5.63
CA LEU A 102 4.58 9.18 -5.32
C LEU A 102 5.89 9.42 -6.12
N GLY A 103 6.30 8.48 -6.98
CA GLY A 103 7.54 8.56 -7.75
C GLY A 103 8.81 8.33 -6.92
N ARG A 104 8.67 7.86 -5.67
CA ARG A 104 9.77 7.59 -4.74
C ARG A 104 10.28 6.15 -4.93
N TYR A 105 10.81 5.91 -6.12
CA TYR A 105 11.15 4.56 -6.61
C TYR A 105 12.21 3.85 -5.76
N ASP A 106 13.24 4.56 -5.30
CA ASP A 106 14.30 3.96 -4.46
C ASP A 106 13.76 3.48 -3.11
N GLU A 107 12.82 4.23 -2.52
CA GLU A 107 12.19 3.87 -1.26
C GLU A 107 11.19 2.73 -1.44
N ALA A 108 10.39 2.76 -2.52
CA ALA A 108 9.51 1.66 -2.89
C ALA A 108 10.29 0.36 -3.08
N LEU A 109 11.42 0.41 -3.78
CA LEU A 109 12.32 -0.74 -3.97
C LEU A 109 12.79 -1.30 -2.64
N THR A 110 13.20 -0.44 -1.70
CA THR A 110 13.66 -0.86 -0.38
C THR A 110 12.55 -1.60 0.38
N ILE A 111 11.33 -1.05 0.40
CA ILE A 111 10.18 -1.66 1.09
C ILE A 111 9.79 -3.00 0.47
N TYR A 112 9.73 -3.08 -0.85
CA TYR A 112 9.42 -4.33 -1.55
C TYR A 112 10.50 -5.41 -1.36
N GLN A 113 11.78 -5.02 -1.33
CA GLN A 113 12.87 -5.93 -1.00
C GLN A 113 12.77 -6.47 0.43
N GLU A 114 12.38 -5.64 1.40
CA GLU A 114 12.13 -6.11 2.76
C GLU A 114 10.95 -7.10 2.78
N ALA A 115 9.88 -6.83 2.05
CA ALA A 115 8.72 -7.73 1.98
C ALA A 115 9.07 -9.11 1.38
N LEU A 116 9.88 -9.14 0.31
CA LEU A 116 10.36 -10.38 -0.29
C LEU A 116 11.24 -11.24 0.62
N GLN A 117 11.86 -10.68 1.67
CA GLN A 117 12.62 -11.49 2.64
C GLN A 117 11.71 -12.46 3.41
N PHE A 118 10.41 -12.15 3.50
CA PHE A 118 9.43 -12.94 4.23
C PHE A 118 8.58 -13.80 3.30
N ASP A 119 8.29 -13.32 2.08
CA ASP A 119 7.59 -14.06 1.05
C ASP A 119 8.24 -13.85 -0.32
N ILE A 120 9.16 -14.76 -0.65
CA ILE A 120 10.01 -14.68 -1.85
C ILE A 120 9.19 -14.89 -3.14
N GLU A 121 8.03 -15.54 -3.05
CA GLU A 121 7.19 -15.90 -4.21
C GLU A 121 5.95 -15.00 -4.34
N ASN A 122 5.92 -13.87 -3.63
CA ASN A 122 4.79 -12.95 -3.67
C ASN A 122 4.69 -12.22 -5.01
N GLU A 123 3.82 -12.70 -5.89
CA GLU A 123 3.60 -12.15 -7.22
C GLU A 123 3.20 -10.67 -7.20
N LYS A 124 2.45 -10.21 -6.17
CA LYS A 124 2.02 -8.82 -6.02
C LYS A 124 3.17 -7.86 -5.75
N ILE A 125 4.30 -8.37 -5.25
CA ILE A 125 5.53 -7.61 -5.02
C ILE A 125 6.48 -7.75 -6.20
N LEU A 126 6.57 -8.94 -6.80
CA LEU A 126 7.48 -9.24 -7.92
C LEU A 126 7.17 -8.41 -9.17
N GLU A 127 5.89 -8.17 -9.48
CA GLU A 127 5.48 -7.35 -10.62
C GLU A 127 5.96 -5.89 -10.49
N PRO A 128 5.63 -5.13 -9.42
CA PRO A 128 6.15 -3.78 -9.20
C PRO A 128 7.68 -3.71 -9.12
N LEU A 129 8.35 -4.73 -8.56
CA LEU A 129 9.81 -4.78 -8.48
C LEU A 129 10.49 -4.91 -9.84
N GLY A 130 9.90 -5.69 -10.75
CA GLY A 130 10.38 -5.81 -12.13
C GLY A 130 10.35 -4.45 -12.84
N GLU A 131 9.25 -3.71 -12.69
CA GLU A 131 9.12 -2.36 -13.25
C GLU A 131 10.11 -1.38 -12.61
N LEU A 132 10.21 -1.35 -11.29
CA LEU A 132 11.16 -0.50 -10.56
C LEU A 132 12.61 -0.76 -11.00
N SER A 133 12.99 -2.03 -11.13
CA SER A 133 14.33 -2.42 -11.56
C SER A 133 14.63 -1.97 -12.99
N TYR A 134 13.63 -2.00 -13.88
CA TYR A 134 13.77 -1.47 -15.24
C TYR A 134 13.91 0.06 -15.25
N LEU A 135 13.06 0.77 -14.48
CA LEU A 135 13.09 2.23 -14.37
C LEU A 135 14.40 2.76 -13.77
N LEU A 136 14.96 2.07 -12.78
CA LEU A 136 16.23 2.45 -12.14
C LEU A 136 17.45 1.96 -12.94
N GLY A 137 17.35 0.81 -13.62
CA GLY A 137 18.41 0.26 -14.47
C GLY A 137 18.61 1.01 -15.79
N GLY A 138 17.56 1.68 -16.28
CA GLY A 138 17.62 2.53 -17.50
C GLY A 138 18.24 3.91 -17.30
N GLN A 139 18.65 4.28 -16.08
CA GLN A 139 19.28 5.57 -15.77
C GLN A 139 20.83 5.54 -15.80
N LYS A 140 21.42 4.57 -16.50
CA LYS A 140 22.88 4.47 -16.70
C LYS A 140 23.35 4.83 -18.10
#